data_AF-A0A9P6KYI5-F1
#
_entry.id   AF-A0A9P6KYI5-F1
#
_cell.length_a   1.000
_cell.length_b   1.000
_cell.length_c   1.000
_cell.angle_alpha   90.00
_cell.angle_beta   90.00
_cell.angle_gamma   90.00
#
_symmetry.space_group_name_H-M   'P 1'
#
loop_
_entity.id
_entity.type
_entity.pdbx_description
1 polymer ?
#
loop_
_entity_poly.entity_id
_entity_poly.type
_entity_poly.pdbx_seq_one_letter_code
_entity_poly.pdbx_strand_id
1 'polypeptide(L)'
;MFPVNNIVKHKEWEAALGLLKLNRYKRYDTRYGRQIRKTRLQTNVLNAVFDITKFPSTSTIVDLALLINIHPKSIQKWFQNTRQTSKKKGRMEDEEEASLRNEGKNEEFSIVDISIPTLVLLIENAKKQFP
;
A
#
# COMPACT_ATOMS: atom_id res chain seq x y z
N MET A 1 29.73 19.35 3.09
CA MET A 1 29.23 18.96 4.42
C MET A 1 27.74 18.65 4.27
N PHE A 2 27.36 17.38 4.13
CA PHE A 2 25.96 17.00 3.90
C PHE A 2 25.16 17.17 5.20
N PRO A 3 23.96 17.77 5.16
CA PRO A 3 23.28 18.20 6.38
C PRO A 3 22.70 17.00 7.14
N VAL A 4 23.16 16.85 8.37
CA VAL A 4 22.76 15.85 9.40
C VAL A 4 21.25 15.92 9.75
N ASN A 5 20.56 16.96 9.27
CA ASN A 5 19.15 17.25 9.53
C ASN A 5 18.16 16.21 8.97
N ASN A 6 18.60 15.27 8.11
CA ASN A 6 17.70 14.26 7.56
C ASN A 6 17.50 13.06 8.51
N ILE A 7 18.49 12.75 9.35
CA ILE A 7 18.47 11.59 10.24
C ILE A 7 17.62 11.88 11.49
N VAL A 8 17.71 13.10 12.05
CA VAL A 8 16.94 13.51 13.23
C VAL A 8 15.45 13.57 12.90
N LYS A 9 15.09 14.15 11.75
CA LYS A 9 13.71 14.13 11.26
C LYS A 9 13.17 12.70 11.12
N HIS A 10 13.94 11.77 10.55
CA HIS A 10 13.50 10.38 10.38
C HIS A 10 13.10 9.72 11.71
N LYS A 11 13.91 9.92 12.76
CA LYS A 11 13.65 9.38 14.10
C LYS A 11 12.41 10.01 14.74
N GLU A 12 12.18 11.31 14.53
CA GLU A 12 10.98 12.02 15.00
C GLU A 12 9.71 11.49 14.33
N TRP A 13 9.75 11.19 13.02
CA TRP A 13 8.62 10.59 12.31
C TRP A 13 8.32 9.17 12.78
N GLU A 14 9.37 8.37 13.03
CA GLU A 14 9.22 7.02 13.59
C GLU A 14 8.63 7.06 15.01
N ALA A 15 9.09 7.99 15.86
CA ALA A 15 8.57 8.19 17.20
C ALA A 15 7.11 8.68 17.18
N ALA A 16 6.79 9.66 16.33
CA ALA A 16 5.43 10.16 16.14
C ALA A 16 4.48 9.08 15.60
N LEU A 17 4.95 8.25 14.65
CA LEU A 17 4.21 7.08 14.19
C LEU A 17 4.05 6.03 15.29
N GLY A 18 5.06 5.80 16.14
CA GLY A 18 4.95 4.94 17.31
C GLY A 18 3.85 5.41 18.27
N LEU A 19 3.82 6.70 18.60
CA LEU A 19 2.77 7.30 19.44
C LEU A 19 1.38 7.23 18.78
N LEU A 20 1.30 7.46 17.47
CA LEU A 20 0.06 7.30 16.70
C LEU A 20 -0.40 5.84 16.65
N LYS A 21 0.51 4.87 16.48
CA LYS A 21 0.21 3.43 16.53
C LYS A 21 -0.41 3.09 17.87
N LEU A 22 0.16 3.54 18.99
CA LEU A 22 -0.40 3.31 20.32
C LEU A 22 -1.82 3.89 20.51
N ASN A 23 -2.06 5.13 20.05
CA ASN A 23 -3.34 5.83 20.28
C ASN A 23 -4.43 5.50 19.23
N ARG A 24 -4.05 5.10 18.02
CA ARG A 24 -4.99 4.79 16.92
C ARG A 24 -5.28 3.31 16.76
N TYR A 25 -4.46 2.41 17.31
CA TYR A 25 -4.72 0.96 17.26
C TYR A 25 -6.11 0.60 17.81
N LYS A 26 -6.51 1.16 18.96
CA LYS A 26 -7.86 0.98 19.53
C LYS A 26 -9.00 1.55 18.67
N ARG A 27 -8.73 2.59 17.87
CA ARG A 27 -9.72 3.29 17.02
C ARG A 27 -9.87 2.69 15.62
N TYR A 28 -8.99 1.77 15.25
CA TYR A 28 -9.12 1.02 14.01
C TYR A 28 -10.13 -0.12 14.22
N ASP A 29 -10.07 -0.84 15.34
CA ASP A 29 -10.95 -1.98 15.60
C ASP A 29 -12.45 -1.63 15.51
N THR A 30 -12.87 -0.47 16.05
CA THR A 30 -14.28 -0.02 16.00
C THR A 30 -14.75 0.44 14.62
N ARG A 31 -13.84 0.75 13.69
CA ARG A 31 -14.16 1.19 12.33
C ARG A 31 -14.04 0.07 11.29
N TYR A 32 -13.52 -1.08 11.69
CA TYR A 32 -13.54 -2.28 10.88
C TYR A 32 -14.97 -2.81 10.74
N GLY A 33 -15.36 -3.25 9.54
CA GLY A 33 -16.71 -3.78 9.26
C GLY A 33 -17.70 -2.74 8.71
N ARG A 34 -17.50 -1.44 8.93
CA ARG A 34 -18.27 -0.41 8.22
C ARG A 34 -17.77 -0.33 6.78
N GLN A 35 -18.59 -0.75 5.81
CA GLN A 35 -18.27 -0.57 4.39
C GLN A 35 -18.30 0.93 4.07
N ILE A 36 -17.13 1.49 3.80
CA ILE A 36 -16.96 2.87 3.36
C ILE A 36 -16.30 2.82 1.99
N ARG A 37 -16.90 3.51 1.01
CA ARG A 37 -16.31 3.68 -0.31
C ARG A 37 -15.02 4.49 -0.15
N LYS A 38 -13.91 3.95 -0.65
CA LYS A 38 -12.62 4.64 -0.66
C LYS A 38 -12.72 5.91 -1.52
N THR A 39 -12.09 6.99 -1.07
CA THR A 39 -12.00 8.22 -1.88
C THR A 39 -11.11 8.00 -3.10
N ARG A 40 -11.15 8.93 -4.06
CA ARG A 40 -10.30 8.89 -5.25
C ARG A 40 -8.81 8.92 -4.88
N LEU A 41 -8.42 9.83 -3.99
CA LEU A 41 -7.05 9.90 -3.45
C LEU A 41 -6.62 8.56 -2.84
N GLN A 42 -7.45 7.99 -1.98
CA GLN A 42 -7.18 6.70 -1.33
C GLN A 42 -6.98 5.57 -2.34
N THR A 43 -7.80 5.53 -3.40
CA THR A 43 -7.71 4.49 -4.44
C THR A 43 -6.44 4.67 -5.28
N ASN A 44 -6.10 5.91 -5.65
CA ASN A 44 -4.90 6.21 -6.42
C ASN A 44 -3.61 5.87 -5.67
N VAL A 45 -3.56 6.20 -4.37
CA VAL A 45 -2.39 5.83 -3.54
C VAL A 45 -2.26 4.31 -3.44
N LEU A 46 -3.37 3.58 -3.26
CA LEU A 46 -3.35 2.12 -3.23
C LEU A 46 -2.84 1.52 -4.54
N ASN A 47 -3.26 2.07 -5.68
CA ASN A 47 -2.75 1.66 -7.00
C ASN A 47 -1.25 1.94 -7.13
N ALA A 48 -0.80 3.15 -6.77
CA ALA A 48 0.61 3.51 -6.87
C ALA A 48 1.52 2.61 -6.00
N VAL A 49 1.06 2.24 -4.80
CA VAL A 49 1.76 1.25 -3.95
C VAL A 49 1.72 -0.14 -4.60
N PHE A 50 0.59 -0.53 -5.18
CA PHE A 50 0.43 -1.81 -5.88
C PHE A 50 1.37 -1.94 -7.09
N ASP A 51 1.65 -0.85 -7.78
CA ASP A 51 2.59 -0.82 -8.91
C ASP A 51 4.04 -1.01 -8.47
N ILE A 52 4.39 -0.60 -7.25
CA ILE A 52 5.70 -0.89 -6.65
C ILE A 52 5.77 -2.32 -6.15
N THR A 53 4.77 -2.78 -5.39
CA THR A 53 4.71 -4.14 -4.86
C THR A 53 3.29 -4.65 -4.75
N LYS A 54 3.08 -5.87 -5.23
CA LYS A 54 1.80 -6.58 -5.09
C LYS A 54 1.63 -7.18 -3.68
N PHE A 55 2.70 -7.25 -2.88
CA PHE A 55 2.77 -7.89 -1.56
C PHE A 55 3.43 -6.96 -0.53
N PRO A 56 2.78 -5.83 -0.18
CA PRO A 56 3.29 -4.97 0.87
C PRO A 56 3.28 -5.70 2.21
N SER A 57 4.29 -5.43 3.03
CA SER A 57 4.39 -5.97 4.39
C SER A 57 3.28 -5.48 5.32
N THR A 58 3.10 -6.19 6.44
CA THR A 58 2.20 -5.75 7.49
C THR A 58 2.58 -4.36 8.03
N SER A 59 3.87 -4.04 8.15
CA SER A 59 4.30 -2.73 8.62
C SER A 59 3.90 -1.64 7.62
N THR A 60 4.20 -1.84 6.34
CA THR A 60 3.80 -0.93 5.25
C THR A 60 2.30 -0.74 5.18
N ILE A 61 1.50 -1.81 5.38
CA ILE A 61 0.04 -1.71 5.44
C ILE A 61 -0.41 -0.83 6.60
N VAL A 62 0.19 -0.97 7.79
CA VAL A 62 -0.14 -0.15 8.96
C VAL A 62 0.26 1.31 8.74
N ASP A 63 1.45 1.56 8.21
CA ASP A 63 1.94 2.91 7.96
C ASP A 63 1.09 3.61 6.91
N LEU A 64 0.75 2.91 5.82
CA LEU A 64 -0.17 3.42 4.80
C LEU A 64 -1.56 3.72 5.38
N ALA A 65 -2.11 2.81 6.19
CA ALA A 65 -3.40 2.97 6.87
C ALA A 65 -3.47 4.23 7.74
N LEU A 66 -2.36 4.57 8.41
CA LEU A 66 -2.23 5.80 9.19
C LEU A 66 -2.23 7.03 8.28
N LEU A 67 -1.45 7.00 7.20
CA LEU A 67 -1.25 8.14 6.30
C LEU A 67 -2.52 8.51 5.51
N ILE A 68 -3.29 7.52 5.03
CA ILE A 68 -4.51 7.77 4.23
C ILE A 68 -5.81 7.56 5.01
N ASN A 69 -5.71 7.35 6.33
CA ASN A 69 -6.84 7.17 7.27
C ASN A 69 -7.84 6.09 6.82
N ILE A 70 -7.31 4.91 6.46
CA ILE A 70 -8.11 3.71 6.15
C ILE A 70 -7.76 2.62 7.16
N HIS A 71 -8.68 1.72 7.45
CA HIS A 71 -8.40 0.57 8.29
C HIS A 71 -7.36 -0.39 7.65
N PRO A 72 -6.33 -0.86 8.37
CA PRO A 72 -5.32 -1.80 7.86
C PRO A 72 -5.92 -3.04 7.18
N LYS A 73 -6.88 -3.72 7.83
CA LYS A 73 -7.60 -4.87 7.25
C LYS A 73 -8.35 -4.54 5.94
N SER A 74 -8.82 -3.30 5.76
CA SER A 74 -9.47 -2.86 4.52
C SER A 74 -8.48 -2.66 3.38
N ILE A 75 -7.24 -2.28 3.69
CA ILE A 75 -6.12 -2.23 2.73
C ILE A 75 -5.71 -3.66 2.36
N GLN A 76 -5.50 -4.53 3.35
CA GLN A 76 -5.15 -5.94 3.12
C GLN A 76 -6.16 -6.64 2.19
N LYS A 77 -7.46 -6.49 2.45
CA LYS A 77 -8.53 -7.01 1.58
C LYS A 77 -8.49 -6.40 0.17
N TRP A 78 -8.23 -5.11 0.07
CA TRP A 78 -8.09 -4.46 -1.22
C TRP A 78 -6.95 -5.10 -2.03
N PHE A 79 -5.76 -5.26 -1.44
CA PHE A 79 -4.63 -5.92 -2.12
C PHE A 79 -4.94 -7.38 -2.49
N GLN A 80 -5.64 -8.13 -1.64
CA GLN A 80 -6.09 -9.49 -1.95
C GLN A 80 -7.03 -9.50 -3.16
N ASN A 81 -8.07 -8.66 -3.17
CA ASN A 81 -9.06 -8.58 -4.25
C ASN A 81 -8.42 -8.07 -5.55
N THR A 82 -7.55 -7.06 -5.47
CA THR A 82 -6.82 -6.53 -6.64
C THR A 82 -5.93 -7.62 -7.24
N ARG A 83 -5.20 -8.40 -6.44
CA ARG A 83 -4.42 -9.53 -6.98
C ARG A 83 -5.31 -10.60 -7.63
N GLN A 84 -6.45 -10.93 -7.03
CA GLN A 84 -7.38 -11.91 -7.61
C GLN A 84 -7.93 -11.44 -8.96
N THR A 85 -8.32 -10.17 -9.06
CA THR A 85 -8.82 -9.58 -10.31
C THR A 85 -7.74 -9.46 -11.38
N SER A 86 -6.51 -9.05 -11.01
CA SER A 86 -5.37 -9.04 -11.94
C SER A 86 -5.02 -10.45 -12.45
N LYS A 87 -5.04 -11.47 -11.58
CA LYS A 87 -4.83 -12.88 -12.00
C LYS A 87 -5.94 -13.39 -12.92
N LYS A 88 -7.19 -13.02 -12.68
CA LYS A 88 -8.32 -13.42 -13.52
C LYS A 88 -8.28 -12.75 -14.90
N LYS A 89 -7.84 -11.49 -14.96
CA LYS A 89 -7.61 -10.77 -16.21
C LYS A 89 -6.46 -11.38 -17.01
N GLY A 90 -5.35 -11.70 -16.33
CA GLY A 90 -4.24 -12.46 -16.91
C GLY A 90 -4.75 -13.75 -17.55
N ARG A 91 -5.52 -14.59 -16.83
CA ARG A 91 -6.07 -15.84 -17.41
C ARG A 91 -6.99 -15.67 -18.62
N MET A 92 -7.73 -14.56 -18.73
CA MET A 92 -8.57 -14.30 -19.92
C MET A 92 -7.73 -13.85 -21.13
N GLU A 93 -6.62 -13.14 -20.90
CA GLU A 93 -5.67 -12.72 -21.94
C GLU A 93 -4.71 -13.89 -22.29
N ASP A 94 -4.35 -14.71 -21.29
CA ASP A 94 -3.51 -15.90 -21.40
C ASP A 94 -4.24 -17.05 -22.12
N GLU A 95 -5.59 -17.14 -22.15
CA GLU A 95 -6.27 -18.15 -22.98
C GLU A 95 -6.11 -17.89 -24.50
N GLU A 96 -5.89 -16.63 -24.89
CA GLU A 96 -5.59 -16.24 -26.28
C GLU A 96 -4.08 -16.42 -26.59
N GLU A 97 -3.19 -16.18 -25.61
CA GLU A 97 -1.73 -16.19 -25.76
C GLU A 97 -1.04 -17.51 -25.33
N ALA A 98 -1.69 -18.37 -24.54
CA ALA A 98 -1.19 -19.69 -24.11
C ALA A 98 -1.14 -20.73 -25.23
N SER A 99 -1.65 -20.39 -26.42
CA SER A 99 -1.34 -21.14 -27.65
C SER A 99 0.15 -20.99 -28.07
N LEU A 100 0.93 -20.08 -27.46
CA LEU A 100 2.29 -19.77 -27.91
C LEU A 100 3.42 -19.86 -26.86
N ARG A 101 3.17 -19.74 -25.55
CA ARG A 101 4.27 -19.78 -24.57
C ARG A 101 3.88 -20.50 -23.28
N ASN A 102 4.18 -21.80 -23.27
CA ASN A 102 4.50 -22.49 -22.04
C ASN A 102 5.81 -21.90 -21.49
N GLU A 103 6.00 -22.00 -20.17
CA GLU A 103 7.21 -21.65 -19.39
C GLU A 103 7.22 -20.31 -18.66
N GLY A 104 7.14 -20.42 -17.33
CA GLY A 104 7.96 -19.63 -16.41
C GLY A 104 7.40 -18.28 -15.99
N LYS A 105 6.93 -18.20 -14.74
CA LYS A 105 7.20 -17.10 -13.79
C LYS A 105 6.62 -17.43 -12.41
N ASN A 106 7.29 -18.35 -11.73
CA ASN A 106 7.27 -18.44 -10.27
C ASN A 106 8.22 -17.37 -9.68
N GLU A 107 8.09 -16.11 -10.09
CA GLU A 107 8.87 -15.01 -9.51
C GLU A 107 8.24 -14.62 -8.17
N GLU A 108 8.76 -15.28 -7.13
CA GLU A 108 9.06 -14.71 -5.82
C GLU A 108 8.10 -13.62 -5.31
N PHE A 109 6.98 -14.04 -4.72
CA PHE A 109 6.09 -13.19 -3.94
C PHE A 109 6.72 -12.77 -2.61
N SER A 110 7.88 -12.11 -2.66
CA SER A 110 8.53 -11.57 -1.47
C SER A 110 7.66 -10.48 -0.86
N ILE A 111 7.49 -10.54 0.45
CA ILE A 111 6.81 -9.49 1.22
C ILE A 111 7.77 -8.30 1.28
N VAL A 112 7.33 -7.14 0.77
CA VAL A 112 8.19 -5.96 0.64
C VAL A 112 7.81 -4.88 1.66
N ASP A 113 8.80 -4.43 2.44
CA ASP A 113 8.71 -3.22 3.26
C ASP A 113 8.98 -1.98 2.39
N ILE A 114 7.99 -1.09 2.29
CA ILE A 114 8.15 0.24 1.69
C ILE A 114 8.40 1.25 2.80
N SER A 115 9.45 2.06 2.65
CA SER A 115 9.81 3.10 3.60
C SER A 115 8.78 4.24 3.65
N ILE A 116 8.58 4.82 4.83
CA ILE A 116 7.62 5.92 5.05
C ILE A 116 7.86 7.11 4.11
N PRO A 117 9.11 7.59 3.86
CA PRO A 117 9.33 8.68 2.91
C PRO A 117 8.79 8.38 1.51
N THR A 118 8.91 7.14 1.06
CA THR A 118 8.37 6.69 -0.22
C THR A 118 6.84 6.75 -0.22
N LEU A 119 6.19 6.25 0.84
CA LEU A 119 4.73 6.33 0.98
C LEU A 119 4.23 7.77 0.97
N VAL A 120 4.92 8.69 1.66
CA VAL A 120 4.58 10.11 1.68
C VAL A 120 4.70 10.73 0.29
N LEU A 121 5.78 10.43 -0.44
CA LEU A 121 5.98 10.91 -1.81
C LEU A 121 4.85 10.45 -2.75
N LEU A 122 4.43 9.19 -2.65
CA LEU A 122 3.31 8.66 -3.45
C LEU A 122 2.00 9.40 -3.14
N ILE A 123 1.75 9.71 -1.86
CA ILE A 123 0.57 10.46 -1.44
C ILE A 123 0.61 11.88 -1.97
N GLU A 124 1.75 12.57 -1.89
CA GLU A 124 1.91 13.91 -2.44
C GLU A 124 1.69 13.94 -3.96
N ASN A 125 2.26 12.97 -4.68
CA ASN A 125 2.05 12.85 -6.12
C ASN A 125 0.59 12.58 -6.45
N ALA A 126 -0.09 11.71 -5.70
CA ALA A 126 -1.51 11.42 -5.88
C ALA A 126 -2.42 12.63 -5.59
N LYS A 127 -2.03 13.53 -4.67
CA LYS A 127 -2.72 14.80 -4.43
C LYS A 127 -2.52 15.78 -5.58
N LYS A 128 -1.29 15.92 -6.10
CA LYS A 128 -0.96 16.87 -7.19
C LYS A 128 -1.70 16.58 -8.50
N GLN A 129 -2.09 15.33 -8.75
CA GLN A 129 -2.86 14.97 -9.94
C GLN A 129 -4.30 15.52 -9.92
N PHE A 130 -4.80 15.98 -8.78
CA PHE A 130 -6.18 16.47 -8.62
C PHE A 130 -6.22 17.66 -7.63
N PRO A 131 -6.02 18.90 -8.11
CA PRO A 131 -6.13 20.10 -7.27
C PRO A 131 -7.56 20.34 -6.76
#